data_AF-A0A139DDT0-F1
#
_entry.id   AF-A0A139DDT0-F1
#
_cell.length_a   1.000
_cell.length_b   1.000
_cell.length_c   1.000
_cell.angle_alpha   90.00
_cell.angle_beta   90.00
_cell.angle_gamma   90.00
#
_symmetry.space_group_name_H-M   'P 1'
#
loop_
_entity.id
_entity.type
_entity.pdbx_description
1 polymer ?
#
loop_
_entity_poly.entity_id
_entity_poly.type
_entity_poly.pdbx_seq_one_letter_code
_entity_poly.pdbx_strand_id
1 'polypeptide(L)'
;MIFFVIPFLIFLTLPSLAVAETAFFETGSVTVSDSIDSGNWETVTLRETYTNPVVIVGPVTHNNDRSLSARVRDVTASSFQVGFQSPCESEGYDCKPAGGWAAEAIRYWVVEEGVWEFPDGTRLEAGKLATSGVRSWWSNNWGFDTVTFQQSFSQRPAVLHSVNSFNDSDWITSSAWESGNDTGNPPDTSGMTLALEGAEAFWNHGSEVIGWVAIEPASGTNNGH
;
A
#
# COMPACT_ATOMS: atom_id res chain seq x y z
N MET A 1 -40.01 -12.25 44.74
CA MET A 1 -39.38 -12.63 43.47
C MET A 1 -38.25 -11.64 43.24
N ILE A 2 -37.00 -12.02 43.50
CA ILE A 2 -35.83 -11.14 43.43
C ILE A 2 -35.15 -11.41 42.07
N PHE A 3 -35.08 -10.40 41.21
CA PHE A 3 -34.33 -10.48 39.95
C PHE A 3 -32.87 -10.13 40.20
N PHE A 4 -31.97 -11.06 39.91
CA PHE A 4 -30.54 -10.80 39.79
C PHE A 4 -30.26 -10.26 38.38
N VAL A 5 -29.75 -9.03 38.29
CA VAL A 5 -29.17 -8.48 37.07
C VAL A 5 -27.70 -8.89 37.06
N ILE A 6 -27.33 -9.77 36.13
CA ILE A 6 -25.91 -10.10 35.88
C ILE A 6 -25.37 -9.02 34.95
N PRO A 7 -24.34 -8.23 35.33
CA PRO A 7 -23.72 -7.30 34.40
C PRO A 7 -22.92 -8.09 33.37
N PHE A 8 -23.27 -7.91 32.09
CA PHE A 8 -22.51 -8.45 30.98
C PHE A 8 -21.24 -7.60 30.83
N LEU A 9 -20.10 -8.15 31.25
CA LEU A 9 -18.80 -7.50 31.07
C LEU A 9 -18.41 -7.65 29.59
N ILE A 10 -18.52 -6.56 28.83
CA ILE A 10 -17.98 -6.49 27.48
C ILE A 10 -16.46 -6.39 27.62
N PHE A 11 -15.75 -7.48 27.32
CA PHE A 11 -14.30 -7.43 27.17
C PHE A 11 -13.98 -6.69 25.87
N LEU A 12 -13.58 -5.43 26.00
CA LEU A 12 -12.90 -4.71 24.93
C LEU A 12 -11.52 -5.36 24.77
N THR A 13 -11.36 -6.24 23.78
CA THR A 13 -10.05 -6.78 23.42
C THR A 13 -9.24 -5.65 22.79
N LEU A 14 -8.39 -5.00 23.59
CA LEU A 14 -7.37 -4.11 23.04
C LEU A 14 -6.42 -4.99 22.22
N PRO A 15 -6.09 -4.62 20.97
CA PRO A 15 -5.05 -5.34 20.22
C PRO A 15 -3.76 -5.33 21.05
N SER A 16 -3.20 -6.51 21.30
CA SER A 16 -1.92 -6.63 22.00
C SER A 16 -0.82 -6.16 21.08
N LEU A 17 0.07 -5.28 21.55
CA LEU A 17 1.30 -4.95 20.85
C LEU A 17 2.08 -6.24 20.60
N ALA A 18 2.28 -6.59 19.33
CA ALA A 18 3.16 -7.69 18.96
C ALA A 18 4.59 -7.17 18.94
N VAL A 19 5.49 -7.87 19.63
CA VAL A 19 6.92 -7.54 19.63
C VAL A 19 7.49 -7.93 18.25
N ALA A 20 8.13 -6.97 17.55
CA ALA A 20 8.66 -7.18 16.21
C ALA A 20 9.83 -8.18 16.15
N GLU A 21 10.34 -8.68 17.28
CA GLU A 21 11.34 -9.76 17.35
C GLU A 21 10.83 -11.07 16.70
N THR A 22 9.50 -11.20 16.50
CA THR A 22 8.87 -12.28 15.73
C THR A 22 8.31 -11.84 14.37
N ALA A 23 8.41 -10.56 14.03
CA ALA A 23 7.92 -10.00 12.79
C ALA A 23 9.00 -10.10 11.71
N PHE A 24 8.73 -10.90 10.68
CA PHE A 24 9.59 -10.97 9.52
C PHE A 24 9.13 -9.95 8.49
N PHE A 25 9.95 -8.94 8.26
CA PHE A 25 9.77 -8.03 7.14
C PHE A 25 10.75 -8.39 6.03
N GLU A 26 10.26 -8.49 4.81
CA GLU A 26 11.10 -8.84 3.66
C GLU A 26 11.23 -7.64 2.72
N THR A 27 12.45 -7.31 2.32
CA THR A 27 12.70 -6.37 1.22
C THR A 27 13.40 -7.07 0.07
N GLY A 28 13.21 -6.53 -1.12
CA GLY A 28 13.90 -7.02 -2.30
C GLY A 28 13.65 -6.15 -3.54
N SER A 29 14.09 -6.66 -4.68
CA SER A 29 13.91 -6.05 -5.98
C SER A 29 13.68 -7.14 -7.01
N VAL A 30 12.83 -6.84 -7.99
CA VAL A 30 12.55 -7.73 -9.13
C VAL A 30 12.61 -6.91 -10.42
N THR A 31 13.17 -7.49 -11.47
CA THR A 31 13.22 -6.85 -12.79
C THR A 31 12.07 -7.36 -13.62
N VAL A 32 11.26 -6.44 -14.14
CA VAL A 32 10.14 -6.71 -15.04
C VAL A 32 10.54 -6.23 -16.43
N SER A 33 10.36 -7.07 -17.44
CA SER A 33 10.92 -6.82 -18.78
C SER A 33 10.15 -5.81 -19.63
N ASP A 34 8.84 -5.68 -19.43
CA ASP A 34 7.92 -4.86 -20.23
C ASP A 34 6.61 -4.63 -19.43
N SER A 35 5.61 -3.90 -19.96
CA SER A 35 4.41 -3.52 -19.19
C SER A 35 3.42 -4.68 -18.97
N ILE A 36 2.60 -4.55 -17.91
CA ILE A 36 1.51 -5.50 -17.61
C ILE A 36 0.44 -5.53 -18.70
N ASP A 37 0.27 -4.45 -19.46
CA ASP A 37 -0.67 -4.36 -20.59
C ASP A 37 -0.24 -5.29 -21.74
N SER A 38 1.05 -5.65 -21.78
CA SER A 38 1.62 -6.68 -22.66
C SER A 38 1.71 -8.06 -21.99
N GLY A 39 1.10 -8.22 -20.81
CA GLY A 39 1.02 -9.48 -20.05
C GLY A 39 2.21 -9.76 -19.12
N ASN A 40 3.14 -8.82 -18.93
CA ASN A 40 4.37 -9.04 -18.17
C ASN A 40 4.13 -8.89 -16.67
N TRP A 41 4.11 -10.02 -15.98
CA TRP A 41 4.02 -10.10 -14.52
C TRP A 41 5.14 -10.99 -14.01
N GLU A 42 5.85 -10.52 -12.99
CA GLU A 42 6.88 -11.30 -12.32
C GLU A 42 6.34 -11.84 -11.00
N THR A 43 6.57 -13.12 -10.75
CA THR A 43 6.21 -13.75 -9.47
C THR A 43 7.36 -13.62 -8.49
N VAL A 44 7.13 -12.93 -7.38
CA VAL A 44 8.06 -12.86 -6.25
C VAL A 44 7.68 -13.97 -5.27
N THR A 45 8.59 -14.90 -5.04
CA THR A 45 8.47 -15.90 -3.98
C THR A 45 9.10 -15.36 -2.71
N LEU A 46 8.33 -15.32 -1.63
CA LEU A 46 8.79 -14.82 -0.33
C LEU A 46 9.65 -15.88 0.36
N ARG A 47 10.61 -15.42 1.16
CA ARG A 47 11.47 -16.27 1.99
C ARG A 47 10.71 -16.84 3.18
N GLU A 48 9.73 -16.08 3.67
CA GLU A 48 8.89 -16.40 4.81
C GLU A 48 7.42 -16.58 4.40
N THR A 49 6.64 -17.13 5.33
CA THR A 49 5.18 -17.26 5.17
C THR A 49 4.45 -16.30 6.09
N TYR A 50 3.54 -15.53 5.52
CA TYR A 50 2.72 -14.50 6.14
C TYR A 50 1.28 -14.99 6.33
N THR A 51 0.57 -14.48 7.32
CA THR A 51 -0.88 -14.75 7.45
C THR A 51 -1.68 -13.79 6.57
N ASN A 52 -1.35 -12.50 6.67
CA ASN A 52 -1.98 -11.40 5.96
C ASN A 52 -0.91 -10.43 5.46
N PRO A 53 -0.18 -10.76 4.39
CA PRO A 53 0.87 -9.89 3.88
C PRO A 53 0.30 -8.58 3.35
N VAL A 54 0.98 -7.49 3.71
CA VAL A 54 0.88 -6.15 3.11
C VAL A 54 2.12 -5.97 2.26
N VAL A 55 1.92 -5.69 0.97
CA VAL A 55 3.02 -5.48 0.02
C VAL A 55 3.10 -4.00 -0.29
N ILE A 56 4.28 -3.41 -0.14
CA ILE A 56 4.60 -2.08 -0.63
C ILE A 56 5.53 -2.26 -1.81
N VAL A 57 5.15 -1.74 -2.99
CA VAL A 57 6.00 -1.73 -4.17
C VAL A 57 6.39 -0.31 -4.56
N GLY A 58 7.60 -0.19 -5.10
CA GLY A 58 8.17 1.07 -5.52
C GLY A 58 9.45 1.42 -4.73
N PRO A 59 10.29 2.32 -5.28
CA PRO A 59 10.17 2.92 -6.60
C PRO A 59 10.40 1.90 -7.74
N VAL A 60 9.81 2.21 -8.90
CA VAL A 60 10.21 1.63 -10.19
C VAL A 60 11.46 2.40 -10.64
N THR A 61 12.46 1.73 -11.21
CA THR A 61 13.55 2.47 -11.87
C THR A 61 12.99 3.33 -13.00
N HIS A 62 13.76 4.32 -13.45
CA HIS A 62 13.32 5.27 -14.46
C HIS A 62 14.20 5.11 -15.71
N ASN A 63 14.28 3.89 -16.22
CA ASN A 63 15.00 3.57 -17.46
C ASN A 63 14.19 4.00 -18.70
N ASN A 64 12.88 4.17 -18.56
CA ASN A 64 11.98 4.76 -19.55
C ASN A 64 11.76 6.26 -19.29
N ASP A 65 11.41 7.02 -20.34
CA ASP A 65 11.17 8.47 -20.27
C ASP A 65 9.70 8.85 -20.02
N ARG A 66 8.81 7.87 -19.91
CA ARG A 66 7.39 8.04 -19.60
C ARG A 66 7.07 7.57 -18.18
N SER A 67 5.98 8.11 -17.64
CA SER A 67 5.46 7.71 -16.34
C SER A 67 5.07 6.23 -16.32
N LEU A 68 5.59 5.54 -15.30
CA LEU A 68 5.29 4.16 -14.96
C LEU A 68 4.98 4.06 -13.47
N SER A 69 3.99 3.24 -13.10
CA SER A 69 3.73 2.86 -11.71
C SER A 69 3.78 1.35 -11.57
N ALA A 70 4.15 0.88 -10.38
CA ALA A 70 4.09 -0.55 -10.06
C ALA A 70 2.64 -0.96 -9.77
N ARG A 71 2.27 -2.18 -10.16
CA ARG A 71 0.99 -2.84 -9.85
C ARG A 71 1.28 -4.18 -9.19
N VAL A 72 0.43 -4.58 -8.24
CA VAL A 72 0.53 -5.85 -7.53
C VAL A 72 -0.76 -6.63 -7.69
N ARG A 73 -0.66 -7.95 -7.81
CA ARG A 73 -1.80 -8.87 -7.75
C ARG A 73 -1.43 -10.19 -7.12
N ASP A 74 -2.43 -11.05 -6.92
CA ASP A 74 -2.26 -12.42 -6.46
C ASP A 74 -1.39 -12.53 -5.20
N VAL A 75 -1.62 -11.62 -4.24
CA VAL A 75 -0.95 -11.64 -2.94
C VAL A 75 -1.42 -12.85 -2.15
N THR A 76 -0.48 -13.74 -1.84
CA THR A 76 -0.70 -14.95 -1.03
C THR A 76 0.22 -14.93 0.18
N ALA A 77 0.07 -15.92 1.07
CA ALA A 77 0.92 -16.12 2.23
C ALA A 77 2.43 -16.19 1.92
N SER A 78 2.84 -16.59 0.71
CA SER A 78 4.25 -16.84 0.38
C SER A 78 4.68 -16.29 -0.98
N SER A 79 3.84 -15.51 -1.65
CA SER A 79 4.17 -14.91 -2.95
C SER A 79 3.25 -13.76 -3.31
N PHE A 80 3.68 -12.94 -4.25
CA PHE A 80 2.82 -12.01 -4.96
C PHE A 80 3.30 -11.86 -6.41
N GLN A 81 2.48 -11.29 -7.28
CA GLN A 81 2.90 -10.88 -8.62
C GLN A 81 3.01 -9.36 -8.69
N VAL A 82 4.02 -8.88 -9.42
CA VAL A 82 4.28 -7.46 -9.62
C VAL A 82 4.65 -7.17 -11.07
N GLY A 83 4.23 -6.02 -11.55
CA GLY A 83 4.59 -5.48 -12.85
C GLY A 83 4.53 -3.96 -12.83
N PHE A 84 4.79 -3.33 -13.98
CA PHE A 84 4.56 -1.89 -14.14
C PHE A 84 3.55 -1.59 -15.24
N GLN A 85 2.89 -0.45 -15.11
CA GLN A 85 1.89 0.04 -16.06
C GLN A 85 2.10 1.52 -16.32
N SER A 86 1.78 1.98 -17.53
CA SER A 86 1.74 3.41 -17.86
C SER A 86 0.29 3.91 -17.87
N PRO A 87 -0.02 5.08 -17.27
CA PRO A 87 -1.35 5.68 -17.37
C PRO A 87 -1.77 5.91 -18.82
N CYS A 88 -0.84 6.42 -19.62
CA CYS A 88 -1.09 6.78 -21.00
C CYS A 88 -1.33 5.55 -21.91
N GLU A 89 -0.59 4.46 -21.68
CA GLU A 89 -0.84 3.20 -22.39
C GLU A 89 -2.23 2.66 -22.03
N SER A 90 -2.58 2.71 -20.74
CA SER A 90 -3.88 2.25 -20.25
C SER A 90 -5.05 3.06 -20.80
N GLU A 91 -4.89 4.36 -21.07
CA GLU A 91 -5.89 5.18 -21.77
C GLU A 91 -6.04 4.84 -23.28
N GLY A 92 -5.18 3.97 -23.81
CA GLY A 92 -5.17 3.55 -25.20
C GLY A 92 -4.39 4.46 -26.14
N TYR A 93 -3.56 5.37 -25.61
CA TYR A 93 -2.64 6.17 -26.42
C TYR A 93 -1.35 5.39 -26.72
N ASP A 94 -0.80 5.61 -27.92
CA ASP A 94 0.52 5.08 -28.27
C ASP A 94 1.62 6.00 -27.70
N CYS A 95 2.03 5.71 -26.48
CA CYS A 95 3.13 6.40 -25.81
C CYS A 95 4.28 5.48 -25.42
N LYS A 96 4.25 4.23 -25.89
CA LYS A 96 5.44 3.38 -25.80
C LYS A 96 6.58 4.01 -26.59
N PRO A 97 7.83 3.91 -26.11
CA PRO A 97 8.99 4.21 -26.92
C PRO A 97 9.02 3.34 -28.19
N ALA A 98 9.68 3.83 -29.24
CA ALA A 98 9.90 3.06 -30.46
C ALA A 98 10.78 1.84 -30.16
N GLY A 99 10.15 0.69 -29.93
CA GLY A 99 10.81 -0.55 -29.45
C GLY A 99 10.15 -1.19 -28.23
N GLY A 100 9.11 -0.58 -27.65
CA GLY A 100 8.46 -1.05 -26.42
C GLY A 100 9.07 -0.45 -25.16
N TRP A 101 8.61 -0.91 -23.99
CA TRP A 101 9.18 -0.49 -22.71
C TRP A 101 10.52 -1.17 -22.47
N ALA A 102 11.49 -0.42 -21.94
CA ALA A 102 12.71 -0.99 -21.39
C ALA A 102 12.41 -1.65 -20.03
N ALA A 103 13.21 -2.67 -19.67
CA ALA A 103 13.07 -3.34 -18.39
C ALA A 103 13.28 -2.37 -17.20
N GLU A 104 12.45 -2.54 -16.17
CA GLU A 104 12.54 -1.76 -14.94
C GLU A 104 12.73 -2.69 -13.73
N ALA A 105 13.53 -2.25 -12.76
CA ALA A 105 13.59 -2.87 -11.45
C ALA A 105 12.57 -2.22 -10.51
N ILE A 106 11.75 -3.04 -9.86
CA ILE A 106 10.75 -2.62 -8.88
C ILE A 106 11.20 -3.13 -7.53
N ARG A 107 11.36 -2.21 -6.57
CA ARG A 107 11.64 -2.55 -5.17
C ARG A 107 10.36 -2.94 -4.46
N TYR A 108 10.47 -3.80 -3.46
CA TYR A 108 9.35 -4.19 -2.62
C TYR A 108 9.73 -4.29 -1.15
N TRP A 109 8.72 -4.12 -0.31
CA TRP A 109 8.74 -4.38 1.12
C TRP A 109 7.45 -5.11 1.52
N VAL A 110 7.59 -6.28 2.15
CA VAL A 110 6.47 -7.08 2.65
C VAL A 110 6.46 -7.04 4.17
N VAL A 111 5.30 -6.75 4.72
CA VAL A 111 5.05 -6.58 6.15
C VAL A 111 3.82 -7.39 6.51
N GLU A 112 3.86 -8.14 7.61
CA GLU A 112 2.66 -8.77 8.15
C GLU A 112 1.70 -7.70 8.66
N GLU A 113 0.42 -7.77 8.27
CA GLU A 113 -0.63 -6.90 8.78
C GLU A 113 -0.69 -6.96 10.32
N GLY A 114 -0.69 -5.81 10.98
CA GLY A 114 -0.70 -5.73 12.43
C GLY A 114 -0.03 -4.48 13.01
N VAL A 115 0.00 -4.44 14.33
CA VAL A 115 0.63 -3.40 15.15
C VAL A 115 1.92 -3.93 15.74
N TRP A 116 3.03 -3.27 15.41
CA TRP A 116 4.38 -3.71 15.70
C TRP A 116 5.17 -2.63 16.45
N GLU A 117 6.04 -3.08 17.35
CA GLU A 117 7.05 -2.24 18.01
C GLU A 117 8.42 -2.89 17.84
N PHE A 118 9.38 -2.15 17.27
CA PHE A 118 10.77 -2.57 17.14
C PHE A 118 11.48 -2.56 18.50
N PRO A 119 12.60 -3.29 18.67
CA PRO A 119 13.33 -3.32 19.94
C PRO A 119 13.82 -1.95 20.45
N ASP A 120 13.95 -0.96 19.57
CA ASP A 120 14.30 0.42 19.93
C ASP A 120 13.10 1.29 20.33
N GLY A 121 11.88 0.72 20.33
CA GLY A 121 10.62 1.39 20.65
C GLY A 121 9.94 2.03 19.43
N THR A 122 10.54 1.98 18.24
CA THR A 122 9.93 2.50 17.00
C THR A 122 8.65 1.74 16.69
N ARG A 123 7.55 2.46 16.47
CA ARG A 123 6.25 1.85 16.13
C ARG A 123 6.03 1.76 14.63
N LEU A 124 5.39 0.65 14.23
CA LEU A 124 4.95 0.39 12.88
C LEU A 124 3.54 -0.20 12.91
N GLU A 125 2.66 0.26 12.02
CA GLU A 125 1.36 -0.37 11.78
C GLU A 125 1.22 -0.67 10.28
N ALA A 126 0.79 -1.88 9.94
CA ALA A 126 0.52 -2.28 8.58
C ALA A 126 -0.93 -2.76 8.46
N GLY A 127 -1.61 -2.37 7.39
CA GLY A 127 -3.00 -2.72 7.16
C GLY A 127 -3.39 -2.72 5.69
N LYS A 128 -4.64 -3.13 5.45
CA LYS A 128 -5.28 -3.11 4.14
C LYS A 128 -6.58 -2.33 4.18
N LEU A 129 -6.88 -1.63 3.09
CA LEU A 129 -8.15 -0.95 2.87
C LEU A 129 -8.73 -1.42 1.53
N ALA A 130 -9.89 -2.07 1.55
CA ALA A 130 -10.68 -2.28 0.34
C ALA A 130 -11.54 -1.04 0.07
N THR A 131 -11.39 -0.42 -1.10
CA THR A 131 -12.08 0.82 -1.44
C THR A 131 -12.43 0.87 -2.92
N SER A 132 -13.46 1.65 -3.26
CA SER A 132 -13.76 2.12 -4.62
C SER A 132 -13.69 3.65 -4.71
N GLY A 133 -13.16 4.30 -3.67
CA GLY A 133 -13.01 5.75 -3.60
C GLY A 133 -11.85 6.19 -4.49
N VAL A 134 -12.18 6.90 -5.56
CA VAL A 134 -11.21 7.44 -6.52
C VAL A 134 -11.10 8.95 -6.36
N ARG A 135 -9.87 9.42 -6.20
CA ARG A 135 -9.45 10.80 -6.42
C ARG A 135 -8.88 10.93 -7.83
N SER A 136 -9.22 12.02 -8.51
CA SER A 136 -8.67 12.33 -9.84
C SER A 136 -8.80 13.82 -10.16
N TRP A 137 -8.05 14.27 -11.17
CA TRP A 137 -8.17 15.64 -11.69
C TRP A 137 -9.51 15.89 -12.39
N TRP A 138 -10.09 14.87 -13.02
CA TRP A 138 -11.30 14.99 -13.82
C TRP A 138 -12.60 14.99 -13.01
N SER A 139 -12.54 14.76 -11.70
CA SER A 139 -13.70 14.76 -10.81
C SER A 139 -13.55 15.79 -9.69
N ASN A 140 -14.62 16.54 -9.42
CA ASN A 140 -14.74 17.42 -8.25
C ASN A 140 -15.40 16.72 -7.05
N ASN A 141 -15.79 15.44 -7.20
CA ASN A 141 -16.38 14.62 -6.15
C ASN A 141 -15.44 13.45 -5.89
N TRP A 142 -14.39 13.69 -5.11
CA TRP A 142 -13.39 12.68 -4.77
C TRP A 142 -13.97 11.65 -3.81
N GLY A 143 -13.76 10.37 -4.12
CA GLY A 143 -13.99 9.28 -3.20
C GLY A 143 -12.73 8.97 -2.41
N PHE A 144 -12.88 8.74 -1.11
CA PHE A 144 -11.79 8.37 -0.20
C PHE A 144 -12.36 7.76 1.07
N ASP A 145 -11.52 7.02 1.81
CA ASP A 145 -11.90 6.46 3.11
C ASP A 145 -10.92 6.89 4.21
N THR A 146 -11.45 7.04 5.42
CA THR A 146 -10.65 7.30 6.61
C THR A 146 -10.12 5.99 7.17
N VAL A 147 -8.82 5.94 7.42
CA VAL A 147 -8.14 4.87 8.16
C VAL A 147 -7.74 5.41 9.53
N THR A 148 -8.28 4.81 10.60
CA THR A 148 -7.85 5.09 11.97
C THR A 148 -6.79 4.07 12.37
N PHE A 149 -5.66 4.55 12.87
CA PHE A 149 -4.60 3.67 13.37
C PHE A 149 -5.03 2.99 14.68
N GLN A 150 -4.68 1.71 14.83
CA GLN A 150 -4.92 0.94 16.04
C GLN A 150 -3.99 1.34 17.18
N GLN A 151 -2.84 1.94 16.85
CA GLN A 151 -1.97 2.62 17.81
C GLN A 151 -1.89 4.12 17.53
N SER A 152 -1.54 4.89 18.56
CA SER A 152 -1.15 6.30 18.37
C SER A 152 0.35 6.40 18.19
N PHE A 153 0.78 7.16 17.18
CA PHE A 153 2.17 7.50 16.97
C PHE A 153 2.56 8.73 17.78
N SER A 154 3.80 8.80 18.25
CA SER A 154 4.33 9.94 19.01
C SER A 154 4.60 11.18 18.14
N GLN A 155 4.76 10.96 16.83
CA GLN A 155 4.93 11.96 15.79
C GLN A 155 4.17 11.50 14.53
N ARG A 156 3.95 12.40 13.56
CA ARG A 156 3.33 12.01 12.29
C ARG A 156 4.17 10.91 11.62
N PRO A 157 3.59 9.74 11.31
CA PRO A 157 4.35 8.64 10.71
C PRO A 157 4.68 8.94 9.25
N ALA A 158 5.72 8.30 8.73
CA ALA A 158 5.83 8.09 7.30
C ALA A 158 4.81 7.02 6.90
N VAL A 159 4.05 7.27 5.82
CA VAL A 159 3.11 6.28 5.27
C VAL A 159 3.57 5.88 3.89
N LEU A 160 3.73 4.58 3.69
CA LEU A 160 3.95 3.95 2.40
C LEU A 160 2.69 3.17 2.04
N HIS A 161 2.29 3.21 0.78
CA HIS A 161 1.08 2.56 0.32
C HIS A 161 1.22 2.08 -1.12
N SER A 162 0.55 0.98 -1.47
CA SER A 162 0.44 0.52 -2.85
C SER A 162 -0.82 -0.30 -3.05
N VAL A 163 -1.32 -0.36 -4.28
CA VAL A 163 -2.51 -1.14 -4.63
C VAL A 163 -2.11 -2.62 -4.72
N ASN A 164 -2.65 -3.46 -3.84
CA ASN A 164 -2.33 -4.88 -3.62
C ASN A 164 -3.29 -5.85 -4.32
N SER A 165 -4.15 -5.34 -5.19
CA SER A 165 -4.99 -6.13 -6.08
C SER A 165 -5.06 -5.52 -7.48
N PHE A 166 -5.58 -6.32 -8.40
CA PHE A 166 -5.77 -5.96 -9.80
C PHE A 166 -7.14 -6.49 -10.25
N ASN A 167 -8.19 -5.91 -9.68
CA ASN A 167 -9.59 -6.22 -9.99
C ASN A 167 -10.10 -5.43 -11.20
N ASP A 168 -9.44 -4.32 -11.55
CA ASP A 168 -9.70 -3.52 -12.74
C ASP A 168 -8.36 -3.20 -13.44
N SER A 169 -8.39 -3.29 -14.77
CA SER A 169 -7.22 -3.16 -15.63
C SER A 169 -6.84 -1.72 -15.92
N ASP A 170 -7.75 -0.77 -15.71
CA ASP A 170 -7.46 0.64 -15.87
C ASP A 170 -6.29 1.05 -14.94
N TRP A 171 -5.48 2.01 -15.37
CA TRP A 171 -4.35 2.46 -14.58
C TRP A 171 -4.83 3.15 -13.30
N ILE A 172 -4.20 2.80 -12.19
CA ILE A 172 -4.46 3.44 -10.91
C ILE A 172 -3.21 3.40 -10.03
N THR A 173 -3.09 4.40 -9.15
CA THR A 173 -2.19 4.37 -8.00
C THR A 173 -2.99 4.63 -6.73
N SER A 174 -2.33 4.99 -5.63
CA SER A 174 -3.00 5.39 -4.39
C SER A 174 -2.43 6.70 -3.87
N SER A 175 -3.20 7.41 -3.07
CA SER A 175 -2.74 8.62 -2.39
C SER A 175 -3.24 8.65 -0.95
N ALA A 176 -2.40 9.16 -0.04
CA ALA A 176 -2.68 9.27 1.39
C ALA A 176 -2.45 10.71 1.86
N TRP A 177 -3.29 11.19 2.77
CA TRP A 177 -3.19 12.53 3.36
C TRP A 177 -3.83 12.56 4.76
N GLU A 178 -3.91 13.76 5.35
CA GLU A 178 -4.60 13.97 6.62
C GLU A 178 -6.12 13.65 6.54
N SER A 179 -6.86 13.85 7.62
CA SER A 179 -8.30 13.59 7.69
C SER A 179 -9.13 14.37 6.68
N GLY A 180 -10.15 13.73 6.11
CA GLY A 180 -11.14 14.38 5.26
C GLY A 180 -10.55 14.76 3.90
N ASN A 181 -10.66 16.03 3.51
CA ASN A 181 -10.17 16.51 2.20
C ASN A 181 -8.90 17.36 2.32
N ASP A 182 -8.18 17.28 3.44
CA ASP A 182 -6.96 18.05 3.66
C ASP A 182 -5.74 17.40 2.98
N THR A 183 -5.70 17.50 1.66
CA THR A 183 -4.58 16.99 0.85
C THR A 183 -3.30 17.84 0.98
N GLY A 184 -3.32 18.91 1.78
CA GLY A 184 -2.16 19.77 2.02
C GLY A 184 -1.26 19.26 3.13
N ASN A 185 -1.75 18.34 3.96
CA ASN A 185 -1.06 17.81 5.12
C ASN A 185 -0.84 16.28 5.01
N PRO A 186 0.29 15.77 5.52
CA PRO A 186 0.52 14.33 5.60
C PRO A 186 -0.41 13.68 6.64
N PRO A 187 -0.52 12.34 6.65
CA PRO A 187 -1.16 11.57 7.71
C PRO A 187 -0.87 12.10 9.13
N ASP A 188 -1.88 12.04 10.00
CA ASP A 188 -1.76 12.46 11.40
C ASP A 188 -1.33 11.27 12.28
N THR A 189 -1.00 11.54 13.53
CA THR A 189 -0.58 10.58 14.56
C THR A 189 -1.60 9.48 14.88
N SER A 190 -2.87 9.66 14.51
CA SER A 190 -3.98 8.75 14.83
C SER A 190 -4.71 8.20 13.62
N GLY A 191 -4.35 8.62 12.41
CA GLY A 191 -4.98 8.14 11.20
C GLY A 191 -4.63 8.95 9.97
N MET A 192 -5.28 8.56 8.88
CA MET A 192 -5.09 9.14 7.56
C MET A 192 -6.38 9.03 6.75
N THR A 193 -6.40 9.72 5.62
CA THR A 193 -7.31 9.41 4.52
C THR A 193 -6.53 8.66 3.45
N LEU A 194 -7.14 7.67 2.82
CA LEU A 194 -6.54 6.85 1.76
C LEU A 194 -7.54 6.68 0.60
N ALA A 195 -7.04 6.80 -0.62
CA ALA A 195 -7.85 6.66 -1.83
C ALA A 195 -7.07 5.99 -2.97
N LEU A 196 -7.82 5.45 -3.93
CA LEU A 196 -7.30 5.21 -5.27
C LEU A 196 -7.08 6.55 -5.97
N GLU A 197 -5.99 6.65 -6.73
CA GLU A 197 -5.60 7.88 -7.42
C GLU A 197 -5.48 7.62 -8.91
N GLY A 198 -6.40 8.22 -9.67
CA GLY A 198 -6.43 8.15 -11.13
C GLY A 198 -5.75 9.33 -11.81
N ALA A 199 -5.25 10.31 -11.06
CA ALA A 199 -4.53 11.47 -11.57
C ALA A 199 -5.28 12.15 -12.73
N GLU A 200 -4.59 12.51 -13.81
CA GLU A 200 -5.16 12.99 -15.07
C GLU A 200 -5.55 11.86 -16.05
N ALA A 201 -5.53 10.58 -15.64
CA ALA A 201 -5.81 9.45 -16.53
C ALA A 201 -7.24 8.88 -16.35
N PHE A 202 -7.63 8.58 -15.11
CA PHE A 202 -8.92 7.92 -14.82
C PHE A 202 -9.68 8.63 -13.70
N TRP A 203 -11.01 8.64 -13.77
CA TRP A 203 -11.88 9.27 -12.75
C TRP A 203 -12.79 8.29 -12.02
N ASN A 204 -12.85 7.06 -12.51
CA ASN A 204 -13.51 5.92 -11.89
C ASN A 204 -12.55 4.72 -11.98
N HIS A 205 -12.80 3.73 -11.14
CA HIS A 205 -12.05 2.48 -11.11
C HIS A 205 -12.86 1.45 -10.33
N GLY A 206 -12.70 0.17 -10.67
CA GLY A 206 -13.17 -0.94 -9.84
C GLY A 206 -12.59 -0.89 -8.43
N SER A 207 -13.25 -1.57 -7.49
CA SER A 207 -12.76 -1.65 -6.12
C SER A 207 -11.45 -2.41 -6.05
N GLU A 208 -10.47 -1.86 -5.35
CA GLU A 208 -9.16 -2.48 -5.11
C GLU A 208 -8.83 -2.48 -3.62
N VAL A 209 -7.85 -3.29 -3.26
CA VAL A 209 -7.24 -3.32 -1.93
C VAL A 209 -5.97 -2.48 -1.98
N ILE A 210 -5.89 -1.46 -1.14
CA ILE A 210 -4.66 -0.68 -0.90
C ILE A 210 -4.00 -1.25 0.36
N GLY A 211 -2.78 -1.77 0.20
CA GLY A 211 -1.90 -2.10 1.32
C GLY A 211 -1.16 -0.85 1.78
N TRP A 212 -1.03 -0.65 3.09
CA TRP A 212 -0.36 0.51 3.66
C TRP A 212 0.46 0.14 4.89
N VAL A 213 1.54 0.91 5.11
CA VAL A 213 2.42 0.81 6.26
C VAL A 213 2.67 2.22 6.81
N ALA A 214 2.33 2.45 8.06
CA ALA A 214 2.68 3.65 8.82
C ALA A 214 3.82 3.33 9.79
N ILE A 215 4.91 4.09 9.75
CA ILE A 215 6.08 3.87 10.61
C ILE A 215 6.54 5.20 11.23
N GLU A 216 6.90 5.18 12.52
CA GLU A 216 7.45 6.37 13.16
C GLU A 216 8.76 6.83 12.51
N PRO A 217 9.00 8.15 12.46
CA PRO A 217 10.32 8.66 12.14
C PRO A 217 11.32 8.14 13.17
N ALA A 218 12.31 7.38 12.69
CA ALA A 218 13.39 6.85 13.51
C ALA A 218 14.74 7.19 12.90
N SER A 219 15.79 7.14 13.72
CA SER A 219 17.17 7.26 13.27
C SER A 219 17.89 5.94 13.52
N GLY A 220 18.63 5.46 12.53
CA GLY A 220 19.39 4.23 12.64
C GLY A 220 20.60 4.24 11.71
N THR A 221 21.42 3.20 11.78
CA THR A 221 22.52 2.99 10.85
C THR A 221 22.07 2.05 9.74
N ASN A 222 21.94 2.56 8.51
CA ASN A 222 21.87 1.68 7.35
C ASN A 222 23.31 1.22 7.04
N ASN A 223 23.62 -0.05 7.34
CA ASN A 223 24.93 -0.66 7.10
C ASN A 223 25.20 -0.97 5.61
N GLY A 224 24.56 -0.26 4.68
CA GLY A 224 24.74 -0.43 3.24
C GLY A 224 23.92 -1.58 2.65
N HIS A 225 22.75 -1.85 3.20
CA HIS A 225 21.80 -2.85 2.69
C HIS A 225 20.59 -2.17 2.03
#